data_AF-A0A2V1A6S7-F1
#
_entry.id   AF-A0A2V1A6S7-F1
#
_cell.length_a   1.000
_cell.length_b   1.000
_cell.length_c   1.000
_cell.angle_alpha   90.00
_cell.angle_beta   90.00
_cell.angle_gamma   90.00
#
_symmetry.space_group_name_H-M   'P 1'
#
loop_
_entity.id
_entity.type
_entity.pdbx_description
1 polymer ?
#
loop_
_entity_poly.entity_id
_entity_poly.type
_entity_poly.pdbx_seq_one_letter_code
_entity_poly.pdbx_strand_id
1 'polypeptide(L)'
;MEKTSKDQYGRKSWNVEAYEAEAKKGKKQDVSEEAKAAAQRLGSDRLKHRADLFQETVSSVKKRTLIADPSSGRKRFGFVCPICDLSFRDTLALVDHINSPQHIKKAQDLARAEGSEVEEVSGGFRHASPEEVAQTIETLVSQKLREAAASKGRESMQERVKKRAAFMERRANKKREKRKRRKVGSEMEDSEMARTMGFGGFGSTKV
;
A
#
# COMPACT_ATOMS: atom_id res chain seq x y z
N MET A 1 -1.62 18.07 44.70
CA MET A 1 -2.74 18.00 45.66
C MET A 1 -3.24 16.57 45.67
N GLU A 2 -3.27 15.94 46.84
CA GLU A 2 -3.82 14.59 46.98
C GLU A 2 -5.35 14.64 46.80
N LYS A 3 -5.88 13.73 45.97
CA LYS A 3 -7.28 13.72 45.54
C LYS A 3 -8.23 13.22 46.64
N THR A 4 -7.69 12.52 47.62
CA THR A 4 -8.42 12.01 48.76
C THR A 4 -7.75 12.50 50.04
N SER A 5 -8.47 13.27 50.85
CA SER A 5 -8.06 13.55 52.22
C SER A 5 -8.58 12.43 53.13
N LYS A 6 -7.83 12.11 54.19
CA LYS A 6 -8.33 11.26 55.28
C LYS A 6 -8.78 12.16 56.41
N ASP A 7 -10.02 11.99 56.82
CA ASP A 7 -10.59 12.67 57.96
C ASP A 7 -9.95 12.17 59.27
N GLN A 8 -10.13 12.87 60.39
CA GLN A 8 -9.54 12.48 61.70
C GLN A 8 -9.95 11.06 62.14
N TYR A 9 -11.06 10.54 61.61
CA TYR A 9 -11.59 9.20 61.86
C TYR A 9 -11.14 8.16 60.81
N GLY A 10 -10.16 8.47 59.96
CA GLY A 10 -9.62 7.57 58.93
C GLY A 10 -10.53 7.36 57.71
N ARG A 11 -11.67 8.07 57.62
CA ARG A 11 -12.57 8.02 56.47
C ARG A 11 -11.96 8.79 55.30
N LYS A 12 -11.97 8.20 54.11
CA LYS A 12 -11.52 8.89 52.89
C LYS A 12 -12.62 9.83 52.41
N SER A 13 -12.33 11.12 52.40
CA SER A 13 -13.16 12.16 51.81
C SER A 13 -12.54 12.64 50.50
N TRP A 14 -13.39 12.91 49.50
CA TRP A 14 -12.95 13.54 48.26
C TRP A 14 -12.70 15.02 48.51
N ASN A 15 -11.55 15.52 48.09
CA ASN A 15 -11.23 16.94 48.24
C ASN A 15 -11.88 17.75 47.12
N VAL A 16 -13.04 18.36 47.41
CA VAL A 16 -13.85 19.10 46.42
C VAL A 16 -13.04 20.21 45.74
N GLU A 17 -12.21 20.94 46.49
CA GLU A 17 -11.40 22.04 45.93
C GLU A 17 -10.33 21.55 44.96
N ALA A 18 -9.69 20.40 45.24
CA ALA A 18 -8.73 19.80 44.33
C ALA A 18 -9.40 19.34 43.03
N TYR A 19 -10.63 18.79 43.11
CA TYR A 19 -11.42 18.40 41.94
C TYR A 19 -11.95 19.61 41.17
N GLU A 20 -12.37 20.67 41.84
CA GLU A 20 -12.76 21.92 41.21
C GLU A 20 -11.59 22.60 40.50
N ALA A 21 -10.41 22.62 41.11
CA ALA A 21 -9.21 23.16 40.50
C ALA A 21 -8.79 22.34 39.27
N GLU A 22 -8.92 21.02 39.31
CA GLU A 22 -8.65 20.14 38.16
C GLU A 22 -9.69 20.30 37.05
N ALA A 23 -10.97 20.49 37.40
CA ALA A 23 -12.04 20.79 36.44
C ALA A 23 -11.86 22.17 35.79
N LYS A 24 -11.54 23.21 36.58
CA LYS A 24 -11.29 24.58 36.11
C LYS A 24 -10.04 24.69 35.24
N LYS A 25 -8.99 23.91 35.53
CA LYS A 25 -7.81 23.81 34.67
C LYS A 25 -8.12 23.23 33.29
N GLY A 26 -9.29 22.60 33.14
CA GLY A 26 -9.67 21.83 31.97
C GLY A 26 -8.74 20.62 31.86
N LYS A 27 -9.28 19.46 31.50
CA LYS A 27 -8.40 18.45 30.92
C LYS A 27 -7.90 19.05 29.59
N LYS A 28 -6.74 19.70 29.60
CA LYS A 28 -5.88 19.67 28.43
C LYS A 28 -5.68 18.19 28.18
N GLN A 29 -6.44 17.66 27.23
CA GLN A 29 -6.22 16.30 26.79
C GLN A 29 -4.78 16.34 26.30
N ASP A 30 -3.88 15.70 27.04
CA ASP A 30 -2.52 15.50 26.59
C ASP A 30 -2.65 14.78 25.26
N VAL A 31 -2.50 15.55 24.19
CA VAL A 31 -2.61 15.04 22.84
C VAL A 31 -1.53 13.98 22.74
N SER A 32 -1.94 12.75 22.46
CA SER A 32 -1.02 11.63 22.35
C SER A 32 0.16 12.02 21.45
N GLU A 33 1.38 11.64 21.81
CA GLU A 33 2.54 11.82 20.93
C GLU A 33 2.30 11.19 19.55
N GLU A 34 1.47 10.14 19.48
CA GLU A 34 1.01 9.53 18.22
C GLU A 34 0.11 10.48 17.40
N ALA A 35 -0.75 11.26 18.08
CA ALA A 35 -1.66 12.21 17.44
C ALA A 35 -0.89 13.43 16.92
N LYS A 36 0.14 13.87 17.65
CA LYS A 36 1.11 14.88 17.21
C LYS A 36 1.89 14.38 15.98
N ALA A 37 2.54 13.23 16.08
CA ALA A 37 3.25 12.64 14.96
C ALA A 37 2.35 12.42 13.71
N ALA A 38 1.09 12.04 13.91
CA ALA A 38 0.11 11.93 12.83
C ALA A 38 -0.23 13.30 12.23
N ALA A 39 -0.41 14.33 13.04
CA ALA A 39 -0.66 15.71 12.61
C ALA A 39 0.50 16.30 11.80
N GLN A 40 1.74 16.07 12.21
CA GLN A 40 2.95 16.43 11.47
C GLN A 40 2.96 15.80 10.08
N ARG A 41 2.64 14.49 9.99
CA ARG A 41 2.56 13.78 8.71
C ARG A 41 1.45 14.33 7.81
N LEU A 42 0.32 14.73 8.40
CA LEU A 42 -0.82 15.30 7.66
C LEU A 42 -0.52 16.67 7.04
N GLY A 43 0.34 17.49 7.67
CA GLY A 43 0.77 18.78 7.11
C GLY A 43 1.53 18.63 5.80
N SER A 44 2.29 17.54 5.63
CA SER A 44 3.07 17.29 4.42
C SER A 44 2.24 16.68 3.27
N ASP A 45 1.33 15.75 3.57
CA ASP A 45 0.54 15.08 2.52
C ASP A 45 -0.67 14.29 3.09
N ARG A 46 -1.86 14.90 3.10
CA ARG A 46 -3.09 14.29 3.63
C ARG A 46 -3.46 12.97 2.97
N LEU A 47 -3.22 12.85 1.66
CA LEU A 47 -3.57 11.65 0.90
C LEU A 47 -2.66 10.48 1.25
N LYS A 48 -1.35 10.71 1.44
CA LYS A 48 -0.41 9.66 1.83
C LYS A 48 -0.73 9.12 3.21
N HIS A 49 -0.94 10.02 4.19
CA HIS A 49 -1.31 9.60 5.54
C HIS A 49 -2.60 8.75 5.56
N ARG A 50 -3.59 9.12 4.73
CA ARG A 50 -4.80 8.32 4.56
C ARG A 50 -4.50 6.93 3.97
N ALA A 51 -3.67 6.86 2.92
CA ALA A 51 -3.29 5.59 2.30
C ALA A 51 -2.52 4.69 3.27
N ASP A 52 -1.60 5.27 4.06
CA ASP A 52 -0.80 4.55 5.05
C ASP A 52 -1.69 3.96 6.15
N LEU A 53 -2.63 4.75 6.70
CA LEU A 53 -3.63 4.25 7.65
C LEU A 53 -4.45 3.10 7.05
N PHE A 54 -4.81 3.17 5.76
CA PHE A 54 -5.49 2.04 5.11
C PHE A 54 -4.60 0.79 5.00
N GLN A 55 -3.33 0.95 4.69
CA GLN A 55 -2.40 -0.18 4.63
C GLN A 55 -2.16 -0.79 6.02
N GLU A 56 -2.04 0.03 7.06
CA GLU A 56 -1.92 -0.42 8.45
C GLU A 56 -3.17 -1.14 8.95
N THR A 57 -4.36 -0.62 8.61
CA THR A 57 -5.63 -1.25 8.97
C THR A 57 -5.81 -2.59 8.26
N VAL A 58 -5.50 -2.69 6.96
CA VAL A 58 -5.54 -3.95 6.21
C VAL A 58 -4.51 -4.95 6.73
N SER A 59 -3.28 -4.51 7.00
CA SER A 59 -2.21 -5.38 7.49
C SER A 59 -2.44 -5.88 8.91
N SER A 60 -3.26 -5.19 9.72
CA SER A 60 -3.61 -5.57 11.09
C SER A 60 -4.83 -6.49 11.21
N VAL A 61 -5.45 -6.86 10.08
CA VAL A 61 -6.55 -7.86 10.04
C VAL A 61 -6.06 -9.20 10.60
N LYS A 62 -6.85 -9.80 11.51
CA LYS A 62 -6.59 -11.07 12.22
C LYS A 62 -5.38 -11.09 13.18
N LYS A 63 -4.70 -9.97 13.41
CA LYS A 63 -3.50 -9.91 14.28
C LYS A 63 -3.77 -9.47 15.72
N ARG A 64 -4.91 -8.83 16.00
CA ARG A 64 -5.23 -8.29 17.34
C ARG A 64 -6.08 -9.28 18.15
N THR A 65 -5.57 -9.70 19.31
CA THR A 65 -6.30 -10.47 20.33
C THR A 65 -6.79 -9.53 21.42
N LEU A 66 -8.02 -9.73 21.91
CA LEU A 66 -8.70 -8.92 22.93
C LEU A 66 -8.16 -9.19 24.34
N ILE A 67 -6.85 -9.19 24.54
CA ILE A 67 -6.30 -9.26 25.90
C ILE A 67 -6.34 -7.84 26.45
N ALA A 68 -7.24 -7.63 27.43
CA ALA A 68 -7.57 -6.32 27.98
C ALA A 68 -6.37 -5.70 28.70
N ASP A 69 -5.53 -4.96 27.98
CA ASP A 69 -4.55 -4.10 28.63
C ASP A 69 -5.28 -2.96 29.35
N PRO A 70 -5.11 -2.77 30.67
CA PRO A 70 -5.76 -1.69 31.41
C PRO A 70 -5.25 -0.30 31.00
N SER A 71 -4.06 -0.23 30.39
CA SER A 71 -3.43 1.00 29.85
C SER A 71 -4.06 1.48 28.54
N SER A 72 -4.60 0.58 27.72
CA SER A 72 -5.20 0.92 26.43
C SER A 72 -6.67 1.32 26.62
N GLY A 73 -6.91 2.58 27.01
CA GLY A 73 -8.24 3.15 27.31
C GLY A 73 -9.35 2.85 26.28
N ARG A 74 -9.69 3.80 25.39
CA ARG A 74 -10.74 3.58 24.35
C ARG A 74 -10.25 2.75 23.16
N LYS A 75 -8.97 2.36 23.13
CA LYS A 75 -8.28 1.72 21.98
C LYS A 75 -8.35 0.18 22.01
N ARG A 76 -9.44 -0.40 22.53
CA ARG A 76 -9.48 -1.86 22.83
C ARG A 76 -9.81 -2.74 21.61
N PHE A 77 -10.50 -2.20 20.61
CA PHE A 77 -10.99 -3.01 19.49
C PHE A 77 -11.29 -2.15 18.25
N GLY A 78 -10.97 -2.68 17.07
CA GLY A 78 -11.31 -2.08 15.78
C GLY A 78 -10.20 -1.22 15.16
N PHE A 79 -10.58 -0.38 14.20
CA PHE A 79 -9.71 0.57 13.52
C PHE A 79 -9.62 1.86 14.32
N VAL A 80 -8.41 2.34 14.60
CA VAL A 80 -8.20 3.51 15.45
C VAL A 80 -7.80 4.71 14.59
N CYS A 81 -8.43 5.85 14.85
CA CYS A 81 -7.98 7.14 14.34
C CYS A 81 -6.99 7.75 15.34
N PRO A 82 -5.72 7.96 14.98
CA PRO A 82 -4.72 8.49 15.91
C PRO A 82 -4.98 9.96 16.28
N ILE A 83 -5.57 10.76 15.39
CA ILE A 83 -5.83 12.19 15.60
C ILE A 83 -6.92 12.42 16.65
N CYS A 84 -8.01 11.65 16.56
CA CYS A 84 -9.18 11.84 17.41
C CYS A 84 -9.21 10.88 18.61
N ASP A 85 -8.26 9.95 18.70
CA ASP A 85 -8.24 8.86 19.69
C ASP A 85 -9.58 8.08 19.76
N LEU A 86 -10.21 7.89 18.60
CA LEU A 86 -11.47 7.17 18.43
C LEU A 86 -11.22 5.80 17.78
N SER A 87 -11.92 4.79 18.27
CA SER A 87 -11.95 3.45 17.69
C SER A 87 -13.26 3.19 16.95
N PHE A 88 -13.17 2.65 15.74
CA PHE A 88 -14.29 2.30 14.87
C PHE A 88 -14.32 0.79 14.64
N ARG A 89 -15.53 0.21 14.61
CA ARG A 89 -15.71 -1.22 14.37
C ARG A 89 -15.53 -1.59 12.89
N ASP A 90 -15.95 -0.70 12.00
CA ASP A 90 -15.97 -0.92 10.56
C ASP A 90 -15.04 0.06 9.83
N THR A 91 -14.54 -0.36 8.66
CA THR A 91 -13.67 0.48 7.82
C THR A 91 -14.42 1.69 7.26
N LEU A 92 -15.69 1.51 6.86
CA LEU A 92 -16.53 2.58 6.33
C LEU A 92 -16.74 3.69 7.37
N ALA A 93 -17.04 3.32 8.61
CA ALA A 93 -17.18 4.28 9.69
C ALA A 93 -15.88 5.08 9.95
N LEU A 94 -14.72 4.44 9.82
CA LEU A 94 -13.44 5.14 9.89
C LEU A 94 -13.25 6.10 8.71
N VAL A 95 -13.61 5.69 7.49
CA VAL A 95 -13.50 6.52 6.28
C VAL A 95 -14.38 7.77 6.40
N ASP A 96 -15.62 7.59 6.82
CA ASP A 96 -16.59 8.67 7.02
C ASP A 96 -16.12 9.62 8.12
N HIS A 97 -15.53 9.08 9.19
CA HIS A 97 -14.93 9.89 10.24
C HIS A 97 -13.75 10.73 9.71
N ILE A 98 -12.81 10.14 8.95
CA ILE A 98 -11.67 10.88 8.39
C ILE A 98 -12.14 11.99 7.44
N ASN A 99 -13.24 11.75 6.71
CA ASN A 99 -13.86 12.74 5.83
C ASN A 99 -14.71 13.78 6.56
N SER A 100 -15.02 13.56 7.85
CA SER A 100 -15.89 14.45 8.59
C SER A 100 -15.23 15.82 8.84
N PRO A 101 -16.00 16.92 8.82
CA PRO A 101 -15.47 18.26 9.05
C PRO A 101 -14.87 18.40 10.45
N GLN A 102 -15.36 17.64 11.43
CA GLN A 102 -14.83 17.64 12.79
C GLN A 102 -13.40 17.09 12.85
N HIS A 103 -13.13 15.99 12.13
CA HIS A 103 -11.80 15.41 12.03
C HIS A 103 -10.85 16.35 11.30
N ILE A 104 -11.29 16.93 10.17
CA ILE A 104 -10.50 17.87 9.36
C ILE A 104 -10.07 19.09 10.20
N LYS A 105 -10.98 19.67 10.98
CA LYS A 105 -10.69 20.80 11.89
C LYS A 105 -9.65 20.43 12.94
N LYS A 106 -9.85 19.31 13.66
CA LYS A 106 -8.89 18.84 14.66
C LYS A 106 -7.51 18.57 14.06
N ALA A 107 -7.45 17.96 12.87
CA ALA A 107 -6.20 17.73 12.18
C ALA A 107 -5.49 19.06 11.82
N GLN A 108 -6.23 20.08 11.40
CA GLN A 108 -5.68 21.41 11.13
C GLN A 108 -5.21 22.13 12.40
N ASP A 109 -5.97 22.03 13.49
CA ASP A 109 -5.62 22.64 14.77
C ASP A 109 -4.32 22.03 15.33
N LEU A 110 -4.16 20.71 15.22
CA LEU A 110 -2.92 20.02 15.60
C LEU A 110 -1.75 20.40 14.67
N ALA A 111 -1.97 20.42 13.36
CA ALA A 111 -0.96 20.81 12.39
C ALA A 111 -0.46 22.26 12.62
N ARG A 112 -1.37 23.18 12.98
CA ARG A 112 -1.05 24.56 13.38
C ARG A 112 -0.28 24.61 14.70
N ALA A 113 -0.66 23.80 15.69
CA ALA A 113 0.06 23.73 16.96
C ALA A 113 1.51 23.24 16.80
N GLU A 114 1.79 22.44 15.78
CA GLU A 114 3.13 21.93 15.45
C GLU A 114 3.92 22.85 14.51
N GLY A 115 3.34 23.99 14.10
CA GLY A 115 4.02 24.98 13.26
C GLY A 115 4.11 24.60 11.78
N SER A 116 3.34 23.62 11.31
CA SER A 116 3.22 23.39 9.87
C SER A 116 2.33 24.47 9.24
N GLU A 117 2.83 25.12 8.20
CA GLU A 117 2.07 26.13 7.45
C GLU A 117 0.91 25.44 6.72
N VAL A 118 -0.30 25.65 7.23
CA VAL A 118 -1.53 25.29 6.54
C VAL A 118 -1.84 26.45 5.59
N GLU A 119 -1.41 26.36 4.33
CA GLU A 119 -1.79 27.38 3.35
C GLU A 119 -3.30 27.55 3.31
N GLU A 120 -3.74 28.81 3.43
CA GLU A 120 -5.14 29.15 3.38
C GLU A 120 -5.70 28.87 2.00
N VAL A 121 -6.60 27.91 1.97
CA VAL A 121 -7.22 27.42 0.74
C VAL A 121 -8.38 28.35 0.38
N SER A 122 -8.21 29.25 -0.59
CA SER A 122 -9.32 30.09 -1.06
C SER A 122 -10.39 29.22 -1.76
N GLY A 123 -11.63 29.29 -1.30
CA GLY A 123 -12.74 28.49 -1.87
C GLY A 123 -12.59 26.97 -1.77
N GLY A 124 -11.66 26.44 -0.96
CA GLY A 124 -11.44 25.01 -0.80
C GLY A 124 -10.52 24.35 -1.84
N PHE A 125 -9.97 25.11 -2.79
CA PHE A 125 -8.89 24.65 -3.67
C PHE A 125 -7.61 25.49 -3.53
N ARG A 126 -6.45 24.83 -3.46
CA ARG A 126 -5.16 25.53 -3.59
C ARG A 126 -4.91 25.75 -5.06
N HIS A 127 -4.75 27.01 -5.46
CA HIS A 127 -4.31 27.34 -6.80
C HIS A 127 -2.80 27.09 -6.88
N ALA A 128 -2.40 25.98 -7.48
CA ALA A 128 -1.00 25.67 -7.73
C ALA A 128 -0.48 26.56 -8.88
N SER A 129 0.74 27.06 -8.74
CA SER A 129 1.42 27.76 -9.83
C SER A 129 1.77 26.78 -10.96
N PRO A 130 1.85 27.23 -12.23
CA PRO A 130 2.24 26.35 -13.33
C PRO A 130 3.64 25.74 -13.13
N GLU A 131 4.53 26.45 -12.42
CA GLU A 131 5.88 25.97 -12.07
C GLU A 131 5.84 24.81 -11.06
N GLU A 132 5.02 24.92 -10.01
CA GLU A 132 4.80 23.81 -9.07
C GLU A 132 4.22 22.58 -9.77
N VAL A 133 3.30 22.78 -10.71
CA VAL A 133 2.72 21.69 -11.50
C VAL A 133 3.79 21.00 -12.34
N ALA A 134 4.69 21.75 -12.98
CA ALA A 134 5.80 21.16 -13.73
C ALA A 134 6.73 20.33 -12.82
N GLN A 135 7.13 20.87 -11.67
CA GLN A 135 8.00 20.17 -10.72
C GLN A 135 7.35 18.90 -10.15
N THR A 136 6.06 18.96 -9.81
CA THR A 136 5.31 17.78 -9.32
C THR A 136 5.19 16.72 -10.41
N ILE A 137 4.97 17.09 -11.67
CA ILE A 137 4.97 16.14 -12.79
C ILE A 137 6.34 15.48 -12.95
N GLU A 138 7.43 16.24 -12.93
CA GLU A 138 8.79 15.70 -13.04
C GLU A 138 9.10 14.71 -11.91
N THR A 139 8.77 15.06 -10.67
CA THR A 139 8.96 14.16 -9.53
C THR A 139 8.13 12.88 -9.66
N LEU A 140 6.86 12.97 -10.05
CA LEU A 140 5.99 11.81 -10.26
C LEU A 140 6.48 10.91 -11.40
N VAL A 141 6.94 11.49 -12.52
CA VAL A 141 7.54 10.74 -13.63
C VAL A 141 8.80 10.03 -13.16
N SER A 142 9.67 10.70 -12.40
CA SER A 142 10.89 10.10 -11.86
C SER A 142 10.58 8.94 -10.90
N GLN A 143 9.55 9.05 -10.06
CA GLN A 143 9.10 8.00 -9.15
C GLN A 143 8.58 6.80 -9.93
N LYS A 144 7.70 7.01 -10.93
CA LYS A 144 7.19 5.93 -11.78
C LYS A 144 8.28 5.20 -12.55
N LEU A 145 9.28 5.93 -13.06
CA LEU A 145 10.44 5.31 -13.72
C LEU A 145 11.26 4.46 -12.76
N ARG A 146 11.45 4.90 -11.51
CA ARG A 146 12.13 4.11 -10.46
C ARG A 146 11.33 2.87 -10.08
N GLU A 147 10.02 2.98 -9.90
CA GLU A 147 9.14 1.84 -9.61
C GLU A 147 9.10 0.84 -10.77
N ALA A 148 9.06 1.33 -12.02
CA ALA A 148 9.15 0.50 -13.22
C ALA A 148 10.51 -0.22 -13.32
N ALA A 149 11.60 0.45 -12.95
CA ALA A 149 12.92 -0.18 -12.88
C ALA A 149 13.01 -1.22 -11.76
N ALA A 150 12.48 -0.92 -10.57
CA ALA A 150 12.46 -1.84 -9.43
C ALA A 150 11.58 -3.07 -9.67
N SER A 151 10.43 -2.91 -10.35
CA SER A 151 9.57 -4.04 -10.76
C SER A 151 10.21 -4.89 -11.86
N LYS A 152 10.86 -4.29 -12.86
CA LYS A 152 11.64 -5.03 -13.87
C LYS A 152 12.87 -5.75 -13.28
N GLY A 153 13.51 -5.18 -12.26
CA GLY A 153 14.59 -5.84 -11.51
C GLY A 153 14.12 -7.01 -10.65
N ARG A 154 12.82 -7.05 -10.33
CA ARG A 154 12.13 -8.12 -9.60
C ARG A 154 11.44 -9.15 -10.52
N GLU A 155 11.82 -9.23 -11.79
CA GLU A 155 11.48 -10.43 -12.58
C GLU A 155 11.94 -11.66 -11.78
N SER A 156 10.98 -12.44 -11.30
CA SER A 156 11.26 -13.55 -10.40
C SER A 156 12.25 -14.51 -11.08
N MET A 157 13.11 -15.17 -10.31
CA MET A 157 14.00 -16.21 -10.88
C MET A 157 13.21 -17.20 -11.75
N GLN A 158 11.96 -17.47 -11.36
CA GLN A 158 11.01 -18.29 -12.12
C GLN A 158 10.65 -17.70 -13.49
N GLU A 159 10.40 -16.40 -13.60
CA GLU A 159 10.13 -15.74 -14.90
C GLU A 159 11.37 -15.73 -15.82
N ARG A 160 12.57 -15.53 -15.26
CA ARG A 160 13.83 -15.64 -16.03
C ARG A 160 14.05 -17.05 -16.55
N VAL A 161 13.75 -18.07 -15.74
CA VAL A 161 13.82 -19.49 -16.16
C VAL A 161 12.76 -19.81 -17.22
N LYS A 162 11.51 -19.35 -17.05
CA LYS A 162 10.42 -19.54 -18.03
C LYS A 162 10.74 -18.89 -19.37
N LYS A 163 11.25 -17.64 -19.38
CA LYS A 163 11.70 -16.96 -20.62
C LYS A 163 12.82 -17.73 -21.31
N ARG A 164 13.78 -18.28 -20.55
CA ARG A 164 14.89 -19.06 -21.11
C ARG A 164 14.44 -20.43 -21.65
N ALA A 165 13.51 -21.10 -20.97
CA ALA A 165 12.89 -22.33 -21.45
C ALA A 165 12.11 -22.09 -22.75
N ALA A 166 11.27 -21.06 -22.81
CA ALA A 166 10.51 -20.68 -24.00
C ALA A 166 11.42 -20.33 -25.20
N PHE A 167 12.56 -19.66 -24.95
CA PHE A 167 13.55 -19.39 -26.00
C PHE A 167 14.19 -20.67 -26.54
N MET A 168 14.55 -21.61 -25.67
CA MET A 168 15.12 -22.90 -26.07
C MET A 168 14.12 -23.75 -26.86
N GLU A 169 12.86 -23.77 -26.43
CA GLU A 169 11.78 -24.48 -27.12
C GLU A 169 11.51 -23.88 -28.50
N ARG A 170 11.45 -22.54 -28.62
CA ARG A 170 11.29 -21.86 -29.91
C ARG A 170 12.45 -22.15 -30.87
N ARG A 171 13.68 -22.24 -30.34
CA ARG A 171 14.86 -22.62 -31.13
C ARG A 171 14.83 -24.09 -31.55
N ALA A 172 14.35 -25.00 -30.69
CA ALA A 172 14.18 -26.41 -31.00
C ALA A 172 13.10 -26.63 -32.07
N ASN A 173 11.95 -25.96 -31.96
CA ASN A 173 10.87 -26.01 -32.94
C ASN A 173 11.34 -25.48 -34.31
N LYS A 174 12.07 -24.36 -34.34
CA LYS A 174 12.64 -23.83 -35.60
C LYS A 174 13.65 -24.79 -36.25
N LYS A 175 14.44 -25.52 -35.45
CA LYS A 175 15.33 -26.59 -35.95
C LYS A 175 14.55 -27.80 -36.47
N ARG A 176 13.48 -28.21 -35.77
CA ARG A 176 12.62 -29.33 -36.17
C ARG A 176 11.88 -29.03 -37.47
N GLU A 177 11.39 -27.81 -37.62
CA GLU A 177 10.72 -27.33 -38.83
C GLU A 177 11.70 -27.26 -40.02
N LYS A 178 12.93 -26.78 -39.80
CA LYS A 178 13.99 -26.80 -40.83
C LYS A 178 14.37 -28.24 -41.24
N ARG A 179 14.40 -29.18 -40.29
CA ARG A 179 14.63 -30.62 -40.59
C ARG A 179 13.45 -31.22 -41.36
N LYS A 180 12.21 -30.91 -40.99
CA LYS A 180 11.02 -31.35 -41.75
C LYS A 180 11.02 -30.80 -43.18
N ARG A 181 11.31 -29.51 -43.36
CA ARG A 181 11.45 -28.90 -44.70
C ARG A 181 12.55 -29.57 -45.54
N ARG A 182 13.70 -29.90 -44.94
CA ARG A 182 14.76 -30.66 -45.62
C ARG A 182 14.36 -32.09 -45.98
N LYS A 183 13.60 -32.76 -45.11
CA LYS A 183 13.13 -34.13 -45.37
C LYS A 183 12.06 -34.18 -46.46
N VAL A 184 11.13 -33.23 -46.47
CA VAL A 184 10.11 -33.11 -47.54
C VAL A 184 10.75 -32.72 -48.88
N GLY A 185 11.77 -31.85 -48.88
CA GLY A 185 12.55 -31.56 -50.09
C GLY A 185 13.30 -32.80 -50.61
N SER A 186 13.96 -33.54 -49.73
CA SER A 186 14.68 -34.79 -50.07
C SER A 186 13.74 -35.89 -50.56
N GLU A 187 12.56 -36.12 -49.96
CA GLU A 187 11.61 -37.13 -50.44
C GLU A 187 11.03 -36.80 -51.84
N MET A 188 10.90 -35.52 -52.17
CA MET A 188 10.44 -35.07 -53.50
C MET A 188 11.57 -35.16 -54.54
N GLU A 189 12.78 -34.74 -54.19
CA GLU A 189 13.98 -34.83 -55.03
C GLU A 189 14.42 -36.29 -55.25
N ASP A 190 14.35 -37.15 -54.23
CA ASP A 190 14.69 -38.58 -54.34
C ASP A 190 13.66 -39.33 -55.19
N SER A 191 12.36 -38.97 -55.12
CA SER A 191 11.32 -39.58 -55.95
C SER A 191 11.40 -39.14 -57.42
N GLU A 192 11.89 -37.93 -57.70
CA GLU A 192 12.06 -37.41 -59.06
C GLU A 192 13.41 -37.87 -59.65
N MET A 193 14.50 -37.88 -58.87
CA MET A 193 15.79 -38.45 -59.26
C MET A 193 15.72 -39.97 -59.46
N ALA A 194 14.94 -40.71 -58.67
CA ALA A 194 14.72 -42.15 -58.89
C ALA A 194 13.96 -42.43 -60.20
N ARG A 195 13.11 -41.49 -60.65
CA ARG A 195 12.39 -41.56 -61.93
C ARG A 195 13.27 -41.18 -63.12
N THR A 196 14.14 -40.18 -62.98
CA THR A 196 15.09 -39.78 -64.05
C THR A 196 16.27 -40.74 -64.19
N MET A 197 16.69 -41.40 -63.11
CA MET A 197 17.76 -42.43 -63.13
C MET A 197 17.25 -43.87 -63.37
N GLY A 198 15.96 -44.07 -63.66
CA GLY A 198 15.45 -45.36 -64.13
C GLY A 198 15.27 -46.47 -63.08
N PHE A 199 15.26 -46.14 -61.79
CA PHE A 199 15.07 -47.13 -60.69
C PHE A 199 13.60 -47.52 -60.44
N GLY A 200 12.65 -46.99 -61.22
CA GLY A 200 11.22 -47.18 -61.02
C GLY A 200 10.61 -48.51 -61.52
N GLY A 201 11.41 -49.53 -61.87
CA GLY A 201 10.88 -50.66 -62.66
C GLY A 201 11.60 -52.00 -62.61
N PHE A 202 12.22 -52.40 -61.49
CA PHE A 202 12.73 -53.79 -61.35
C PHE A 202 11.84 -54.64 -60.44
N GLY A 203 10.96 -55.44 -61.06
CA GLY A 203 10.58 -56.79 -60.61
C GLY A 203 9.61 -56.92 -59.43
N SER A 204 8.31 -56.79 -59.68
CA SER A 204 7.28 -57.50 -58.90
C SER A 204 6.29 -58.17 -59.86
N THR A 205 6.69 -59.30 -60.42
CA THR A 205 5.79 -60.27 -61.03
C THR A 205 5.89 -61.59 -60.26
N LYS A 206 4.75 -62.00 -59.72
CA LYS A 206 4.44 -63.20 -58.92
C LYS A 206 5.14 -64.49 -59.38
N VAL A 207 5.63 -65.24 -58.39
CA VAL A 207 5.38 -66.69 -58.26
C VAL A 207 4.64 -66.90 -56.95
#